data_AF-A0A519YJF2-F1
#
_entry.id   AF-A0A519YJF2-F1
#
_cell.length_a   1.000
_cell.length_b   1.000
_cell.length_c   1.000
_cell.angle_alpha   90.00
_cell.angle_beta   90.00
_cell.angle_gamma   90.00
#
_symmetry.space_group_name_H-M   'P 1'
#
loop_
_entity.id
_entity.type
_entity.pdbx_description
1 polymer ?
#
loop_
_entity_poly.entity_id
_entity_poly.type
_entity_poly.pdbx_seq_one_letter_code
_entity_poly.pdbx_strand_id
1 'polypeptide(L)'
;LCASIQHTIVQTLLKQLKKAAQATGLQQVALAGGVAANSGLRQGLQALAAAEGWAVFIPDFEFCTDNAAMVGQAAIFQYEAGDFASQLTSPDPRLKLT
;
A
#
# COMPACT_ATOMS: atom_id res chain seq x y z
N LEU A 1 -23.01 -4.91 13.43
CA LEU A 1 -22.30 -3.62 13.46
C LEU A 1 -20.89 -3.71 12.85
N CYS A 2 -19.98 -4.56 13.36
CA CYS A 2 -18.60 -4.62 12.85
C CYS A 2 -18.52 -4.98 11.36
N ALA A 3 -19.26 -6.00 10.91
CA ALA A 3 -19.30 -6.40 9.51
C ALA A 3 -19.83 -5.29 8.59
N SER A 4 -20.88 -4.57 8.99
CA SER A 4 -21.43 -3.45 8.21
C SER A 4 -20.47 -2.26 8.14
N ILE A 5 -19.74 -1.97 9.23
CA ILE A 5 -18.71 -0.92 9.22
C ILE A 5 -17.55 -1.30 8.31
N GLN A 6 -17.01 -2.52 8.45
CA GLN A 6 -15.94 -3.03 7.59
C GLN A 6 -16.35 -2.96 6.12
N HIS A 7 -17.57 -3.41 5.80
CA HIS A 7 -18.12 -3.36 4.44
C HIS A 7 -18.14 -1.92 3.90
N THR A 8 -18.68 -0.97 4.65
CA THR A 8 -18.74 0.45 4.22
C THR A 8 -17.35 1.05 4.00
N ILE A 9 -16.39 0.75 4.89
CA ILE A 9 -15.00 1.22 4.75
C ILE A 9 -14.37 0.65 3.48
N VAL A 10 -14.44 -0.67 3.29
CA VAL A 10 -13.86 -1.35 2.12
C VAL A 10 -14.47 -0.81 0.82
N GLN A 11 -15.79 -0.70 0.74
CA GLN A 11 -16.47 -0.16 -0.44
C GLN A 11 -16.06 1.28 -0.74
N THR A 12 -15.89 2.11 0.29
CA THR A 12 -15.44 3.49 0.13
C THR A 12 -14.02 3.55 -0.42
N LEU A 13 -13.09 2.76 0.14
CA LEU A 13 -11.70 2.70 -0.32
C LEU A 13 -11.61 2.24 -1.78
N LEU A 14 -12.29 1.16 -2.14
CA LEU A 14 -12.30 0.61 -3.51
C LEU A 14 -12.92 1.58 -4.53
N LYS A 15 -13.99 2.28 -4.15
CA LYS A 15 -14.60 3.33 -4.98
C LYS A 15 -13.62 4.47 -5.25
N GLN A 16 -12.88 4.91 -4.24
CA GLN A 16 -11.90 5.99 -4.39
C GLN A 16 -10.67 5.54 -5.20
N LEU A 17 -10.20 4.32 -4.98
CA LEU A 17 -9.15 3.69 -5.79
C LEU A 17 -9.53 3.66 -7.27
N LYS A 18 -10.75 3.20 -7.60
CA LYS A 18 -11.22 3.15 -8.99
C LYS A 18 -11.22 4.52 -9.66
N LYS A 19 -11.71 5.55 -8.97
CA LYS A 19 -11.65 6.92 -9.48
C LYS A 19 -10.21 7.38 -9.72
N ALA A 20 -9.29 7.09 -8.79
CA ALA A 20 -7.90 7.47 -8.93
C ALA A 20 -7.23 6.76 -10.12
N ALA A 21 -7.43 5.44 -10.26
CA ALA A 21 -6.92 4.67 -11.39
C ALA A 21 -7.45 5.16 -12.73
N GLN A 22 -8.74 5.51 -12.82
CA GLN A 22 -9.34 6.09 -14.02
C GLN A 22 -8.75 7.47 -14.35
N ALA A 23 -8.49 8.31 -13.34
CA ALA A 23 -7.92 9.63 -13.54
C ALA A 23 -6.44 9.60 -13.96
N THR A 24 -5.68 8.60 -13.50
CA THR A 24 -4.25 8.46 -13.83
C THR A 24 -3.98 7.55 -15.02
N GLY A 25 -4.95 6.72 -15.41
CA GLY A 25 -4.78 5.69 -16.44
C GLY A 25 -3.96 4.48 -15.97
N LEU A 26 -3.62 4.38 -14.68
CA LEU A 26 -2.83 3.28 -14.13
C LEU A 26 -3.65 1.99 -14.03
N GLN A 27 -3.03 0.88 -14.42
CA GLN A 27 -3.61 -0.47 -14.37
C GLN A 27 -2.88 -1.40 -13.39
N GLN A 28 -1.92 -0.85 -12.63
CA GLN A 28 -1.14 -1.57 -11.64
C GLN A 28 -1.45 -0.99 -10.27
N VAL A 29 -1.87 -1.83 -9.32
CA VAL A 29 -2.27 -1.43 -7.98
C VAL A 29 -1.51 -2.24 -6.95
N ALA A 30 -0.84 -1.57 -6.03
CA ALA A 30 -0.23 -2.18 -4.86
C ALA A 30 -1.08 -1.90 -3.61
N LEU A 31 -1.21 -2.88 -2.71
CA LEU A 31 -1.86 -2.75 -1.41
C LEU A 31 -0.81 -2.87 -0.31
N ALA A 32 -0.68 -1.85 0.54
CA ALA A 32 0.32 -1.78 1.61
C ALA A 32 -0.27 -1.23 2.93
N GLY A 33 0.50 -1.34 4.01
CA GLY A 33 0.14 -0.89 5.37
C GLY A 33 -0.66 -1.92 6.16
N GLY A 34 -0.79 -1.74 7.48
CA GLY A 34 -1.38 -2.77 8.35
C GLY A 34 -2.82 -3.18 7.98
N VAL A 35 -3.62 -2.25 7.44
CA VAL A 35 -4.98 -2.54 6.95
C VAL A 35 -4.99 -3.45 5.71
N ALA A 36 -3.87 -3.57 4.99
CA ALA A 36 -3.71 -4.55 3.91
C ALA A 36 -3.89 -5.99 4.40
N ALA A 37 -3.73 -6.28 5.70
CA ALA A 37 -4.03 -7.57 6.29
C ALA A 37 -5.55 -7.88 6.41
N ASN A 38 -6.43 -6.94 6.04
CA ASN A 38 -7.87 -7.16 6.08
C ASN A 38 -8.34 -8.06 4.92
N SER A 39 -8.91 -9.22 5.24
CA SER A 39 -9.37 -10.20 4.23
C SER A 39 -10.47 -9.65 3.32
N GLY A 40 -11.43 -8.88 3.85
CA GLY A 40 -12.49 -8.26 3.07
C GLY A 40 -11.97 -7.24 2.06
N LEU A 41 -10.96 -6.46 2.45
CA LEU A 41 -10.28 -5.52 1.55
C LEU A 41 -9.52 -6.25 0.44
N ARG A 42 -8.76 -7.31 0.78
CA ARG A 42 -8.02 -8.12 -0.20
C ARG A 42 -8.96 -8.73 -1.24
N GLN A 43 -10.04 -9.39 -0.79
CA GLN A 43 -11.03 -10.00 -1.67
C GLN A 43 -11.72 -8.96 -2.57
N GLY A 44 -12.14 -7.83 -1.98
CA GLY A 44 -12.77 -6.76 -2.74
C GLY A 44 -11.85 -6.13 -3.78
N LEU A 45 -10.56 -5.95 -3.46
CA LEU A 45 -9.56 -5.47 -4.40
C LEU A 45 -9.32 -6.46 -5.55
N GLN A 46 -9.18 -7.75 -5.25
CA GLN A 46 -9.01 -8.78 -6.27
C GLN A 46 -10.20 -8.86 -7.22
N ALA A 47 -11.44 -8.80 -6.69
CA ALA A 47 -12.65 -8.79 -7.50
C ALA A 47 -12.74 -7.55 -8.39
N LEU A 48 -12.40 -6.37 -7.85
CA LEU A 48 -12.36 -5.14 -8.63
C LEU A 48 -11.29 -5.21 -9.73
N ALA A 49 -10.10 -5.69 -9.41
CA ALA A 49 -9.01 -5.82 -10.37
C ALA A 49 -9.34 -6.80 -11.50
N ALA A 50 -10.01 -7.91 -11.20
CA ALA A 50 -10.50 -8.84 -12.22
C ALA A 50 -11.51 -8.17 -13.16
N ALA A 51 -12.39 -7.30 -12.64
CA ALA A 51 -13.36 -6.57 -13.45
C ALA A 51 -12.73 -5.46 -14.32
N GLU A 52 -11.68 -4.80 -13.82
CA GLU A 52 -11.02 -3.68 -14.51
C GLU A 52 -9.78 -4.10 -15.32
N GLY A 53 -9.36 -5.38 -15.23
CA GLY A 53 -8.15 -5.89 -15.88
C GLY A 53 -6.85 -5.36 -15.26
N TRP A 54 -6.82 -5.10 -13.96
CA TRP A 54 -5.63 -4.57 -13.27
C TRP A 54 -4.71 -5.68 -12.75
N ALA A 55 -3.41 -5.39 -12.74
CA ALA A 55 -2.44 -6.15 -11.97
C ALA A 55 -2.45 -5.69 -10.51
N VAL A 56 -2.52 -6.64 -9.58
CA VAL A 56 -2.58 -6.36 -8.15
C VAL A 56 -1.40 -6.99 -7.42
N PHE A 57 -0.71 -6.19 -6.62
CA PHE A 57 0.44 -6.59 -5.82
C PHE A 57 0.08 -6.46 -4.33
N ILE A 58 0.03 -7.60 -3.64
CA ILE A 58 -0.28 -7.63 -2.20
C ILE A 58 0.79 -8.49 -1.53
N PRO A 59 1.53 -7.96 -0.55
CA PRO A 59 2.53 -8.74 0.17
C PRO A 59 1.85 -9.77 1.09
N ASP A 60 2.64 -10.76 1.51
CA ASP A 60 2.23 -11.70 2.54
C ASP A 60 1.89 -10.97 3.85
N PHE A 61 1.07 -11.60 4.69
CA PHE A 61 0.52 -10.96 5.88
C PHE A 61 1.59 -10.43 6.83
N GLU A 62 2.68 -11.19 7.01
CA GLU A 62 3.81 -10.82 7.87
C GLU A 62 4.55 -9.56 7.42
N PHE A 63 4.41 -9.17 6.16
CA PHE A 63 5.04 -7.97 5.59
C PHE A 63 4.08 -6.77 5.48
N CYS A 64 2.81 -6.90 5.88
CA CYS A 64 1.83 -5.83 5.78
C CYS A 64 1.93 -4.80 6.91
N THR A 65 2.23 -5.25 8.12
CA THR A 65 2.42 -4.39 9.30
C THR A 65 3.86 -3.89 9.37
N ASP A 66 4.11 -2.86 10.17
CA ASP A 66 5.45 -2.29 10.35
C ASP A 66 6.46 -3.37 10.74
N ASN A 67 7.50 -3.53 9.93
CA ASN A 67 8.54 -4.55 10.12
C ASN A 67 9.90 -4.06 9.61
N ALA A 68 11.00 -4.64 10.10
CA ALA A 68 12.34 -4.25 9.69
C ALA A 68 12.69 -4.70 8.26
N ALA A 69 12.00 -5.70 7.71
CA ALA A 69 12.26 -6.18 6.35
C ALA A 69 11.92 -5.12 5.30
N MET A 70 10.82 -4.38 5.47
CA MET A 70 10.45 -3.27 4.57
C MET A 70 11.48 -2.13 4.62
N VAL A 71 12.06 -1.86 5.81
CA VAL A 71 13.13 -0.87 5.99
C VAL A 71 14.40 -1.33 5.27
N GLY A 72 14.79 -2.60 5.43
CA GLY A 72 15.93 -3.18 4.72
C GLY A 72 15.76 -3.15 3.21
N GLN A 73 14.58 -3.50 2.70
CA GLN A 73 14.30 -3.46 1.26
C GLN A 73 14.35 -2.03 0.70
N ALA A 74 13.81 -1.04 1.42
CA ALA A 74 13.93 0.36 1.05
C ALA A 74 15.38 0.86 1.08
N ALA A 75 16.21 0.35 1.99
CA ALA A 75 17.63 0.68 2.08
C ALA A 75 18.44 0.12 0.90
N ILE A 76 18.08 -1.05 0.36
CA ILE A 76 18.73 -1.60 -0.85
C ILE A 76 18.54 -0.64 -2.02
N PHE A 77 17.32 -0.15 -2.26
CA PHE A 77 17.05 0.81 -3.34
C PHE A 77 17.82 2.14 -3.15
N GLN A 78 17.93 2.64 -1.92
CA GLN A 78 18.73 3.84 -1.61
C GLN A 78 20.22 3.59 -1.85
N TYR A 79 20.75 2.45 -1.41
CA TYR A 79 22.15 2.06 -1.61
C TYR A 79 22.50 1.99 -3.10
N GLU A 80 21.66 1.33 -3.90
CA GLU A 80 21.83 1.22 -5.35
C GLU A 80 21.78 2.58 -6.06
N ALA A 81 20.98 3.51 -5.53
CA ALA A 81 20.92 4.89 -6.02
C ALA A 81 22.07 5.77 -5.53
N GLY A 82 22.94 5.28 -4.63
CA GLY A 82 23.99 6.06 -3.99
C GLY A 82 23.48 7.11 -3.01
N ASP A 83 22.24 6.96 -2.52
CA ASP A 83 21.59 7.87 -1.58
C ASP A 83 21.96 7.47 -0.14
N PHE A 84 22.97 8.16 0.42
CA PHE A 84 23.48 7.90 1.76
C PHE A 84 23.19 9.07 2.69
N ALA A 85 22.66 8.75 3.87
CA ALA A 85 22.49 9.72 4.94
C ALA A 85 23.85 10.11 5.57
N SER A 86 23.98 11.36 6.00
CA SER A 86 25.08 11.82 6.85
C SER A 86 24.98 11.21 8.25
N GLN A 87 26.12 11.09 8.95
CA GLN A 87 26.15 10.70 10.36
C GLN A 87 25.46 11.72 11.29
N LEU A 88 25.23 12.94 10.79
CA LEU A 88 24.53 14.01 11.53
C LEU A 88 23.01 14.01 11.28
N THR A 89 22.49 13.08 10.47
CA THR A 89 21.06 13.00 10.18
C THR A 89 20.27 12.74 11.47
N SER A 90 19.27 13.58 11.73
CA SER A 90 18.35 13.44 12.85
C SER A 90 16.97 12.94 12.38
N PRO A 91 16.21 12.23 13.22
CA PRO A 91 14.84 11.86 12.91
C PRO A 91 13.94 13.08 12.65
N ASP A 92 13.12 13.03 11.61
CA ASP A 92 12.02 13.98 11.39
C ASP A 92 10.68 13.28 11.66
N PRO A 93 9.97 13.62 12.75
CA PRO A 93 8.69 13.01 13.10
C PRO A 93 7.55 13.35 12.12
N ARG A 94 7.75 14.32 11.22
CA ARG A 94 6.77 14.74 10.21
C ARG A 94 7.37 14.71 8.80
N LEU A 95 8.32 13.80 8.58
CA LEU A 95 8.94 13.58 7.28
C LEU A 95 7.87 13.42 6.21
N LYS A 96 7.96 14.22 5.15
CA LYS A 96 7.03 14.16 4.02
C LYS A 96 7.58 13.23 2.95
N LEU A 97 6.74 12.31 2.49
CA LEU A 97 6.99 11.52 1.28
C LEU A 97 6.57 12.38 0.09
N THR A 98 7.53 12.87 -0.68
CA THR A 98 7.32 13.69 -1.89
C THR A 98 7.54 12.89 -3.15
#